data_AF-A0A2T5JCV3-F1
#
_entry.id   AF-A0A2T5JCV3-F1
#
_cell.length_a   1.000
_cell.length_b   1.000
_cell.length_c   1.000
_cell.angle_alpha   90.00
_cell.angle_beta   90.00
_cell.angle_gamma   90.00
#
_symmetry.space_group_name_H-M   'P 1'
#
loop_
_entity.id
_entity.type
_entity.pdbx_description
1 polymer ?
#
loop_
_entity_poly.entity_id
_entity_poly.type
_entity_poly.pdbx_seq_one_letter_code
_entity_poly.pdbx_strand_id
1 'polypeptide(L)'
;MNNQMYPCLWFDGQARAAADFYCTIFPDSKIINDSGMVVNFELNGTLFMGLNGGPHFKFNEAVSFVIPCKDQQEIDHYWDRLTSDGGQESQCGWCKDKFGLSWQVVPSILGELMSDPQKGPRVVQAFMQMKKFDIETLKNA
;
A
#
# COMPACT_ATOMS: atom_id res chain seq x y z
N MET A 1 -1.20 -28.99 -8.78
CA MET A 1 -0.19 -27.92 -8.58
C MET A 1 -0.92 -26.60 -8.71
N ASN A 2 -0.83 -25.72 -7.70
CA ASN A 2 -1.55 -24.44 -7.74
C ASN A 2 -0.67 -23.46 -8.54
N ASN A 3 -1.03 -23.21 -9.80
CA ASN A 3 -0.29 -22.35 -10.73
C ASN A 3 -0.59 -20.86 -10.48
N GLN A 4 -0.44 -20.39 -9.25
CA GLN A 4 -0.75 -19.01 -8.87
C GLN A 4 0.50 -18.13 -8.95
N MET A 5 0.42 -17.04 -9.72
CA MET A 5 1.45 -15.99 -9.75
C MET A 5 1.31 -15.09 -8.52
N TYR A 6 2.43 -14.75 -7.88
CA TYR A 6 2.48 -13.84 -6.74
C TYR A 6 3.75 -12.97 -6.79
N PRO A 7 3.73 -11.78 -6.17
CA PRO A 7 4.88 -10.89 -6.13
C PRO A 7 6.00 -11.42 -5.22
N CYS A 8 7.24 -11.24 -5.67
CA CYS A 8 8.44 -11.37 -4.87
C CYS A 8 8.99 -9.97 -4.54
N LEU A 9 9.16 -9.70 -3.24
CA LEU A 9 9.59 -8.43 -2.68
C LEU A 9 11.04 -8.57 -2.19
N TRP A 10 11.93 -7.74 -2.72
CA TRP A 10 13.36 -7.78 -2.39
C TRP A 10 13.66 -6.99 -1.12
N PHE A 11 14.31 -7.62 -0.15
CA PHE A 11 14.73 -7.02 1.11
C PHE A 11 16.22 -7.24 1.39
N ASP A 12 16.77 -6.38 2.24
CA ASP A 12 18.11 -6.52 2.82
C ASP A 12 18.01 -7.06 4.26
N GLY A 13 17.78 -8.36 4.40
CA GLY A 13 17.68 -9.02 5.72
C GLY A 13 16.38 -8.74 6.50
N GLN A 14 15.49 -7.90 5.98
CA GLN A 14 14.30 -7.40 6.69
C GLN A 14 12.97 -8.07 6.29
N ALA A 15 12.97 -9.09 5.43
CA ALA A 15 11.74 -9.72 4.93
C ALA A 15 10.80 -10.19 6.04
N ARG A 16 11.34 -10.79 7.11
CA ARG A 16 10.53 -11.26 8.25
C ARG A 16 9.91 -10.09 9.02
N ALA A 17 10.70 -9.08 9.34
CA ALA A 17 10.23 -7.89 10.04
C ALA A 17 9.15 -7.14 9.24
N ALA A 18 9.29 -7.10 7.91
CA ALA A 18 8.28 -6.54 7.02
C ALA A 18 7.00 -7.38 7.04
N ALA A 19 7.09 -8.69 6.90
CA ALA A 19 5.93 -9.59 6.97
C ALA A 19 5.18 -9.47 8.31
N ASP A 20 5.89 -9.46 9.44
CA ASP A 20 5.29 -9.27 10.76
C ASP A 20 4.57 -7.92 10.83
N PHE A 21 5.21 -6.84 10.38
CA PHE A 21 4.61 -5.51 10.35
C PHE A 21 3.32 -5.47 9.51
N TYR A 22 3.35 -5.99 8.29
CA TYR A 22 2.18 -6.00 7.41
C TYR A 22 1.03 -6.83 8.01
N CYS A 23 1.32 -7.96 8.67
CA CYS A 23 0.29 -8.74 9.36
C CYS A 23 -0.37 -7.99 10.53
N THR A 24 0.25 -6.92 11.05
CA THR A 24 -0.40 -6.04 12.05
C THR A 24 -1.26 -4.93 11.45
N ILE A 25 -1.20 -4.74 10.12
CA ILE A 25 -1.92 -3.68 9.40
C ILE A 25 -3.13 -4.26 8.68
N PHE A 26 -2.93 -5.36 7.97
CA PHE A 26 -3.96 -5.97 7.14
C PHE A 26 -4.72 -7.05 7.91
N PRO A 27 -6.06 -7.08 7.81
CA PRO A 27 -6.84 -8.21 8.32
C PRO A 27 -6.50 -9.49 7.56
N ASP A 28 -6.94 -10.65 8.07
CA ASP A 28 -6.80 -11.96 7.40
C ASP A 28 -5.39 -12.22 6.85
N SER A 29 -4.39 -11.88 7.66
CA SER A 29 -2.98 -11.90 7.30
C SER A 29 -2.20 -12.86 8.18
N LYS A 30 -1.24 -13.56 7.60
CA LYS A 30 -0.42 -14.55 8.32
C LYS A 30 0.90 -14.80 7.61
N ILE A 31 1.92 -15.14 8.37
CA ILE A 31 3.14 -15.73 7.84
C ILE A 31 2.89 -17.23 7.63
N ILE A 32 3.20 -17.73 6.42
CA ILE A 32 3.01 -19.13 6.05
C ILE A 32 4.26 -19.95 6.38
N ASN A 33 5.42 -19.44 5.97
CA ASN A 33 6.71 -20.07 6.25
C ASN A 33 7.84 -19.03 6.25
N ASP A 34 8.91 -19.38 6.94
CA ASP A 34 10.10 -18.54 7.12
C ASP A 34 11.33 -19.46 7.15
N SER A 35 12.23 -19.24 6.19
CA SER A 35 13.52 -19.93 6.07
C SER A 35 14.72 -18.99 6.33
N GLY A 36 14.47 -17.78 6.79
CA GLY A 36 15.46 -16.70 6.90
C GLY A 36 15.79 -16.04 5.57
N MET A 37 16.10 -16.82 4.52
CA MET A 37 16.32 -16.31 3.15
C MET A 37 15.00 -15.88 2.50
N VAL A 38 13.96 -16.70 2.67
CA VAL A 38 12.64 -16.51 2.08
C VAL A 38 11.58 -16.53 3.17
N VAL A 39 10.68 -15.56 3.14
CA VAL A 39 9.50 -15.47 4.00
C VAL A 39 8.26 -15.38 3.14
N ASN A 40 7.39 -16.38 3.21
CA ASN A 40 6.09 -16.34 2.53
C ASN A 40 5.01 -15.90 3.50
N PHE A 41 4.19 -14.93 3.10
CA PHE A 41 3.11 -14.39 3.93
C PHE A 41 1.89 -14.03 3.08
N GLU A 42 0.73 -14.06 3.70
CA GLU A 42 -0.54 -13.63 3.11
C GLU A 42 -0.97 -12.30 3.72
N LEU A 43 -1.40 -11.36 2.87
CA LEU A 43 -2.06 -10.12 3.28
C LEU A 43 -3.46 -10.07 2.65
N ASN A 44 -4.52 -9.97 3.46
CA ASN A 44 -5.91 -10.08 2.96
C ASN A 44 -6.13 -11.30 2.03
N GLY A 45 -5.54 -12.45 2.38
CA GLY A 45 -5.58 -13.66 1.56
C GLY A 45 -4.75 -13.65 0.25
N THR A 46 -3.98 -12.58 -0.02
CA THR A 46 -3.07 -12.50 -1.17
C THR A 46 -1.67 -12.96 -0.76
N LEU A 47 -1.11 -13.93 -1.48
CA LEU A 47 0.24 -14.44 -1.22
C LEU A 47 1.32 -13.44 -1.67
N PHE A 48 2.35 -13.29 -0.85
CA PHE A 48 3.59 -12.56 -1.12
C PHE A 48 4.79 -13.40 -0.69
N MET A 49 5.91 -13.18 -1.37
CA MET A 49 7.21 -13.71 -0.99
C MET A 49 8.15 -12.55 -0.69
N GLY A 50 8.72 -12.50 0.51
CA GLY A 50 9.87 -11.66 0.84
C GLY A 50 11.16 -12.43 0.63
N LEU A 51 12.09 -11.88 -0.14
CA LEU A 51 13.42 -12.44 -0.40
C LEU A 51 14.49 -11.56 0.21
N ASN A 52 15.25 -12.09 1.17
CA ASN A 52 16.42 -11.44 1.74
C ASN A 52 17.64 -11.58 0.80
N GLY A 53 17.69 -10.77 -0.26
CA GLY A 53 18.72 -10.82 -1.29
C GLY A 53 19.87 -9.83 -1.10
N GLY A 54 19.89 -9.06 -0.01
CA GLY A 54 20.93 -8.07 0.28
C GLY A 54 20.66 -6.68 -0.34
N PRO A 55 21.57 -5.72 -0.18
CA PRO A 55 21.32 -4.28 -0.44
C PRO A 55 21.36 -3.88 -1.93
N HIS A 56 21.36 -4.85 -2.84
CA HIS A 56 21.61 -4.63 -4.28
C HIS A 56 20.45 -3.93 -5.00
N PHE A 57 19.21 -4.23 -4.61
CA PHE A 57 18.01 -3.67 -5.22
C PHE A 57 17.17 -2.95 -4.17
N LYS A 58 16.55 -1.84 -4.58
CA LYS A 58 15.70 -1.01 -3.73
C LYS A 58 14.35 -0.83 -4.39
N PHE A 59 13.30 -0.79 -3.57
CA PHE A 59 11.98 -0.43 -4.04
C PHE A 59 11.97 1.00 -4.59
N ASN A 60 11.11 1.19 -5.57
CA ASN A 60 10.74 2.49 -6.11
C ASN A 60 9.28 2.44 -6.54
N GLU A 61 8.78 3.57 -6.99
CA GLU A 61 7.38 3.81 -7.33
C GLU A 61 6.92 3.01 -8.56
N ALA A 62 7.82 2.38 -9.31
CA ALA A 62 7.47 1.59 -10.50
C ALA A 62 6.60 0.36 -10.17
N VAL A 63 6.70 -0.15 -8.93
CA VAL A 63 5.76 -1.13 -8.39
C VAL A 63 5.20 -0.57 -7.08
N SER A 64 3.87 -0.52 -7.00
CA SER A 64 3.16 -0.15 -5.77
C SER A 64 1.93 -1.02 -5.57
N PHE A 65 1.49 -1.11 -4.32
CA PHE A 65 0.27 -1.82 -3.96
C PHE A 65 -0.85 -0.84 -3.64
N VAL A 66 -1.98 -1.02 -4.32
CA VAL A 66 -3.16 -0.15 -4.18
C VAL A 66 -4.08 -0.73 -3.13
N ILE A 67 -4.43 0.08 -2.13
CA ILE A 67 -5.35 -0.26 -1.04
C ILE A 67 -6.63 0.56 -1.25
N PRO A 68 -7.67 -0.03 -1.85
CA PRO A 68 -8.97 0.63 -1.98
C PRO A 68 -9.66 0.71 -0.62
N CYS A 69 -9.95 1.92 -0.17
CA CYS A 69 -10.55 2.20 1.14
C CYS A 69 -12.03 2.61 0.97
N LYS A 70 -12.91 2.03 1.78
CA LYS A 70 -14.36 2.29 1.70
C LYS A 70 -14.77 3.61 2.36
N ASP A 71 -14.02 4.05 3.37
CA ASP A 71 -14.32 5.22 4.19
C ASP A 71 -13.03 5.88 4.71
N GLN A 72 -13.20 7.01 5.41
CA GLN A 72 -12.07 7.80 5.91
C GLN A 72 -11.30 7.07 7.01
N GLN A 73 -11.97 6.20 7.78
CA GLN A 73 -11.32 5.46 8.87
C GLN A 73 -10.32 4.45 8.31
N GLU A 74 -10.66 3.77 7.21
CA GLU A 74 -9.71 2.89 6.52
C GLU A 74 -8.53 3.68 5.92
N ILE A 75 -8.80 4.83 5.30
CA ILE A 75 -7.73 5.70 4.78
C ILE A 75 -6.77 6.09 5.90
N ASP A 76 -7.31 6.59 7.02
CA ASP A 76 -6.51 7.01 8.16
C ASP A 76 -5.70 5.84 8.74
N HIS A 77 -6.34 4.67 8.92
CA HIS A 77 -5.66 3.47 9.42
C HIS A 77 -4.47 3.07 8.55
N TYR A 78 -4.67 2.90 7.23
CA TYR A 78 -3.58 2.46 6.36
C TYR A 78 -2.52 3.54 6.18
N TRP A 79 -2.93 4.79 5.97
CA TRP A 79 -2.01 5.90 5.77
C TRP A 79 -1.11 6.10 6.99
N ASP A 80 -1.70 6.22 8.17
CA ASP A 80 -0.96 6.55 9.38
C ASP A 80 -0.02 5.38 9.76
N ARG A 81 -0.46 4.13 9.59
CA ARG A 81 0.39 2.95 9.87
C ARG A 81 1.56 2.84 8.89
N LEU A 82 1.32 3.03 7.60
CA LEU A 82 2.37 2.91 6.58
C LEU A 82 3.36 4.09 6.62
N THR A 83 2.92 5.28 6.99
CA THR A 83 3.79 6.48 7.03
C THR A 83 4.50 6.66 8.38
N SER A 84 4.11 5.93 9.42
CA SER A 84 4.78 5.94 10.73
C SER A 84 6.14 5.22 10.72
N ASP A 85 6.92 5.42 11.80
CA ASP A 85 8.15 4.66 12.10
C ASP A 85 9.20 4.60 10.97
N GLY A 86 9.38 5.71 10.26
CA GLY A 86 10.32 5.83 9.14
C GLY A 86 9.69 5.71 7.75
N GLY A 87 8.36 5.57 7.68
CA GLY A 87 7.61 5.76 6.43
C GLY A 87 7.65 7.21 5.93
N GLN A 88 7.20 7.40 4.70
CA GLN A 88 7.24 8.68 3.99
C GLN A 88 5.93 8.94 3.26
N GLU A 89 5.35 10.12 3.51
CA GLU A 89 4.22 10.60 2.73
C GLU A 89 4.65 11.04 1.33
N SER A 90 3.80 10.79 0.35
CA SER A 90 3.89 11.35 -0.99
C SER A 90 2.55 11.97 -1.40
N GLN A 91 2.43 12.36 -2.66
CA GLN A 91 1.25 13.05 -3.20
C GLN A 91 0.16 12.07 -3.62
N CYS A 92 -1.10 12.53 -3.67
CA CYS A 92 -2.21 11.84 -4.31
C CYS A 92 -2.47 10.42 -3.77
N GLY A 93 -2.38 10.22 -2.46
CA GLY A 93 -2.57 8.92 -1.81
C GLY A 93 -1.34 8.00 -1.87
N TRP A 94 -0.22 8.44 -2.44
CA TRP A 94 1.01 7.67 -2.44
C TRP A 94 1.76 7.80 -1.12
N CYS A 95 2.38 6.72 -0.67
CA CYS A 95 3.33 6.73 0.43
C CYS A 95 4.38 5.61 0.27
N LYS A 96 5.42 5.65 1.09
CA LYS A 96 6.35 4.55 1.29
C LYS A 96 6.33 4.12 2.75
N ASP A 97 6.42 2.83 2.98
CA ASP A 97 6.65 2.32 4.34
C ASP A 97 8.12 2.45 4.77
N LYS A 98 8.39 2.08 6.02
CA LYS A 98 9.74 2.10 6.60
C LYS A 98 10.74 1.14 5.92
N PHE A 99 10.27 0.21 5.09
CA PHE A 99 11.10 -0.68 4.28
C PHE A 99 11.31 -0.14 2.86
N GLY A 100 10.69 1.01 2.53
CA GLY A 100 10.81 1.71 1.25
C GLY A 100 9.83 1.26 0.18
N LEU A 101 8.93 0.31 0.49
CA LEU A 101 7.95 -0.19 -0.47
C LEU A 101 6.85 0.85 -0.70
N SER A 102 6.46 1.04 -1.97
CA SER A 102 5.45 2.04 -2.36
C SER A 102 4.03 1.50 -2.25
N TRP A 103 3.15 2.32 -1.69
CA TRP A 103 1.73 2.04 -1.50
C TRP A 103 0.88 3.19 -2.03
N GLN A 104 -0.37 2.88 -2.41
CA GLN A 104 -1.39 3.86 -2.77
C GLN A 104 -2.63 3.62 -1.91
N VAL A 105 -2.87 4.49 -0.94
CA VAL A 105 -4.07 4.44 -0.09
C VAL A 105 -5.12 5.34 -0.74
N VAL A 106 -6.11 4.74 -1.41
CA VAL A 106 -7.03 5.46 -2.30
C VAL A 106 -8.49 5.18 -1.92
N PRO A 107 -9.38 6.19 -1.95
CA PRO A 107 -10.80 5.91 -1.76
C PRO A 107 -11.36 5.13 -2.95
N SER A 108 -12.14 4.08 -2.68
CA SER A 108 -12.77 3.24 -3.71
C SER A 108 -13.67 4.04 -4.67
N ILE A 109 -14.22 5.17 -4.21
CA ILE A 109 -15.07 6.06 -5.00
C ILE A 109 -14.29 7.01 -5.93
N LEU A 110 -12.96 7.11 -5.81
CA LEU A 110 -12.17 8.12 -6.53
C LEU A 110 -12.34 8.00 -8.06
N GLY A 111 -12.30 6.78 -8.58
CA GLY A 111 -12.46 6.52 -10.02
C GLY A 111 -13.82 6.95 -10.57
N GLU A 112 -14.89 6.73 -9.79
CA GLU A 112 -16.24 7.18 -10.12
C GLU A 112 -16.32 8.71 -10.14
N LEU A 113 -15.82 9.37 -9.09
CA LEU A 113 -15.83 10.83 -8.98
C LEU A 113 -15.05 11.50 -10.12
N MET A 114 -13.91 10.96 -10.52
CA MET A 114 -13.11 11.49 -11.64
C MET A 114 -13.76 11.29 -13.00
N SER A 115 -14.62 10.28 -13.14
CA SER A 115 -15.30 9.97 -14.40
C SER A 115 -16.55 10.84 -14.62
N ASP A 116 -17.02 11.58 -13.62
CA ASP A 116 -18.12 12.54 -13.74
C ASP A 116 -17.72 13.72 -14.65
N PRO A 117 -18.43 13.99 -15.76
CA PRO A 117 -18.06 15.06 -16.70
C PRO A 117 -18.10 16.48 -16.11
N GLN A 118 -18.90 16.72 -15.07
CA GLN A 118 -19.07 18.03 -14.45
C GLN A 118 -18.21 18.21 -13.20
N LYS A 119 -18.04 17.15 -12.40
CA LYS A 119 -17.28 17.17 -11.15
C LYS A 119 -15.84 16.72 -11.31
N GLY A 120 -15.57 15.80 -12.24
CA GLY A 120 -14.26 15.17 -12.44
C GLY A 120 -13.09 16.15 -12.48
N PRO A 121 -13.14 17.26 -13.26
CA PRO A 121 -12.08 18.25 -13.26
C PRO A 121 -11.83 18.91 -11.89
N ARG A 122 -12.88 19.15 -11.09
CA ARG A 122 -12.75 19.73 -9.74
C ARG A 122 -12.22 18.71 -8.74
N VAL A 123 -12.65 17.45 -8.85
CA VAL A 123 -12.10 16.32 -8.09
C VAL A 123 -10.61 16.15 -8.37
N VAL A 124 -10.20 16.21 -9.65
CA VAL A 124 -8.79 16.14 -10.06
C VAL A 124 -7.98 17.28 -9.45
N GLN A 125 -8.49 18.51 -9.53
CA GLN A 125 -7.83 19.68 -8.92
C GLN A 125 -7.71 19.54 -7.40
N ALA A 126 -8.75 19.06 -6.72
CA ALA A 126 -8.75 18.89 -5.27
C ALA A 126 -7.71 17.83 -4.84
N PHE A 127 -7.75 16.65 -5.46
CA PHE A 127 -6.92 15.53 -5.04
C PHE A 127 -5.42 15.78 -5.34
N MET A 128 -5.08 16.56 -6.39
CA MET A 128 -3.69 16.94 -6.68
C MET A 128 -3.05 17.83 -5.60
N GLN A 129 -3.85 18.45 -4.73
CA GLN A 129 -3.35 19.22 -3.58
C GLN A 129 -3.21 18.36 -2.31
N MET A 130 -3.63 17.09 -2.37
CA MET A 130 -3.66 16.19 -1.23
C MET A 130 -2.45 15.26 -1.21
N LYS A 131 -1.96 14.99 -0.01
CA LYS A 131 -1.11 13.82 0.26
C LYS A 131 -1.99 12.64 0.67
N LYS A 132 -2.49 12.67 1.91
CA LYS A 132 -3.59 11.80 2.37
C LYS A 132 -4.91 12.32 1.80
N PHE A 133 -5.76 11.43 1.29
CA PHE A 133 -7.08 11.81 0.80
C PHE A 133 -8.05 12.11 1.94
N ASP A 134 -8.86 13.15 1.73
CA ASP A 134 -10.06 13.44 2.52
C ASP A 134 -11.29 13.15 1.64
N ILE A 135 -12.02 12.10 1.97
CA ILE A 135 -13.15 11.60 1.15
C ILE A 135 -14.25 12.66 1.00
N GLU A 136 -14.56 13.39 2.07
CA GLU A 136 -15.64 14.38 2.04
C GLU A 136 -15.28 15.58 1.16
N THR A 137 -14.03 16.04 1.21
CA THR A 137 -13.53 17.08 0.29
C THR A 137 -13.63 16.62 -1.16
N LEU A 138 -13.31 15.36 -1.46
CA LEU A 138 -13.45 14.81 -2.81
C LEU A 138 -14.91 14.72 -3.27
N LYS A 139 -15.84 14.29 -2.41
CA LYS A 139 -17.27 14.23 -2.74
C LYS A 139 -17.90 15.61 -2.96
N ASN A 140 -17.38 16.62 -2.25
CA ASN A 140 -17.88 17.99 -2.28
C ASN A 140 -17.21 18.88 -3.34
N ALA A 141 -16.23 18.34 -4.08
CA ALA A 141 -15.63 18.99 -5.25
C ALA A 141 -16.61 18.99 -6.44
#